data_AF-A0A1D3TMR4-F1
#
_entry.id   AF-A0A1D3TMR4-F1
#
_cell.length_a   1.000
_cell.length_b   1.000
_cell.length_c   1.000
_cell.angle_alpha   90.00
_cell.angle_beta   90.00
_cell.angle_gamma   90.00
#
_symmetry.space_group_name_H-M   'P 1'
#
loop_
_entity.id
_entity.type
_entity.pdbx_description
1 polymer ?
#
loop_
_entity_poly.entity_id
_entity_poly.type
_entity_poly.pdbx_seq_one_letter_code
_entity_poly.pdbx_strand_id
1 'polypeptide(L)'
;MKTVGKIFLFYFLALLQQLYSVSSSRIKKNEMSMVDFLPSNSLLYPLDFQQNWQASEPIPLNIHFDVPSYGHKDLLAALEYHNDLENYKKESDEIKRRIIDEQNRLDEIVWNKIQRVKLKEEKLQDQKFLRTYNDRIL
;
A
#
# COMPACT_ATOMS: atom_id res chain seq x y z
N MET A 1 40.15 -72.09 4.45
CA MET A 1 38.78 -71.53 4.63
C MET A 1 38.44 -71.18 6.09
N LYS A 2 38.95 -71.87 7.13
CA LYS A 2 38.56 -71.62 8.53
C LYS A 2 39.03 -70.27 9.11
N THR A 3 40.11 -69.69 8.60
CA THR A 3 40.67 -68.41 9.08
C THR A 3 39.90 -67.20 8.54
N VAL A 4 39.58 -67.19 7.24
CA VAL A 4 38.81 -66.13 6.59
C VAL A 4 37.40 -66.00 7.19
N GLY A 5 36.74 -67.13 7.50
CA GLY A 5 35.43 -67.12 8.16
C GLY A 5 35.46 -66.52 9.56
N LYS A 6 36.53 -66.75 10.33
CA LYS A 6 36.70 -66.14 11.67
C LYS A 6 36.90 -64.63 11.60
N ILE A 7 37.66 -64.16 10.61
CA ILE A 7 37.89 -62.73 10.38
C ILE A 7 36.57 -62.04 10.00
N PHE A 8 35.82 -62.63 9.07
CA PHE A 8 34.51 -62.10 8.68
C PHE A 8 33.53 -62.04 9.88
N LEU A 9 33.51 -63.08 10.71
CA LEU A 9 32.64 -63.15 11.88
C LEU A 9 33.00 -62.09 12.94
N PHE A 10 34.30 -61.78 13.10
CA PHE A 10 34.76 -60.70 13.98
C PHE A 10 34.28 -59.33 13.51
N TYR A 11 34.43 -59.02 12.22
CA TYR A 11 33.94 -57.75 11.65
C TYR A 11 32.42 -57.63 11.71
N PHE A 12 31.70 -58.73 11.45
CA PHE A 12 30.25 -58.76 11.55
C PHE A 12 29.77 -58.48 12.98
N LEU A 13 30.45 -59.03 13.99
CA LEU A 13 30.15 -58.80 15.39
C LEU A 13 30.43 -57.35 15.82
N ALA A 14 31.54 -56.76 15.35
CA ALA A 14 31.87 -55.36 15.61
C ALA A 14 30.82 -54.41 15.01
N LEU A 15 30.29 -54.73 13.83
CA LEU A 15 29.27 -53.94 13.14
C LEU A 15 27.92 -54.02 13.89
N LEU A 16 27.54 -55.21 14.36
CA LEU A 16 26.37 -55.39 15.22
C LEU A 16 26.48 -54.61 16.53
N GLN A 17 27.67 -54.56 17.14
CA GLN A 17 27.90 -53.80 18.37
C GLN A 17 27.74 -52.29 18.15
N GLN A 18 28.22 -51.76 17.02
CA GLN A 18 28.03 -50.35 16.67
C GLN A 18 26.56 -50.00 16.45
N LEU A 19 25.82 -50.84 15.72
CA LEU A 19 24.39 -50.64 15.50
C LEU A 19 23.58 -50.72 16.79
N TYR A 20 23.96 -51.63 17.71
CA TYR A 20 23.33 -51.70 19.02
C TYR A 20 23.59 -50.44 19.85
N SER A 21 24.80 -49.89 19.84
CA SER A 21 25.10 -48.63 20.55
C SER A 21 24.32 -47.44 19.99
N VAL A 22 24.14 -47.34 18.68
CA VAL A 22 23.35 -46.27 18.03
C VAL A 22 21.84 -46.44 18.29
N SER A 23 21.33 -47.67 18.31
CA SER A 23 19.92 -47.92 18.64
C SER A 23 19.65 -47.79 20.14
N SER A 24 20.62 -48.11 20.98
CA SER A 24 20.55 -47.99 22.43
C SER A 24 20.84 -46.58 22.93
N SER A 25 21.36 -45.67 22.10
CA SER A 25 21.40 -44.25 22.41
C SER A 25 20.00 -43.65 22.28
N ARG A 26 19.07 -44.13 23.12
CA ARG A 26 17.99 -43.29 23.60
C ARG A 26 18.67 -42.16 24.33
N ILE A 27 18.79 -41.01 23.67
CA ILE A 27 19.10 -39.75 24.32
C ILE A 27 18.04 -39.62 25.42
N LYS A 28 18.43 -39.93 26.66
CA LYS A 28 17.58 -39.64 27.81
C LYS A 28 17.32 -38.15 27.73
N LYS A 29 16.06 -37.77 27.58
CA LYS A 29 15.66 -36.38 27.79
C LYS A 29 16.04 -36.09 29.23
N ASN A 30 17.08 -35.27 29.44
CA ASN A 30 17.36 -34.76 30.77
C ASN A 30 16.13 -33.97 31.18
N GLU A 31 15.46 -34.43 32.23
CA GLU A 31 14.36 -33.69 32.82
C GLU A 31 14.96 -32.45 33.46
N MET A 32 14.61 -31.29 32.92
CA MET A 32 15.07 -30.00 33.42
C MET A 32 14.27 -29.66 34.67
N SER A 33 14.96 -29.34 35.76
CA SER A 33 14.36 -28.90 37.01
C SER A 33 14.29 -27.37 37.05
N MET A 34 13.41 -26.83 37.88
CA MET A 34 13.30 -25.37 38.08
C MET A 34 14.62 -24.74 38.60
N VAL A 35 15.48 -25.55 39.24
CA VAL A 35 16.77 -25.13 39.79
C VAL A 35 17.80 -24.84 38.68
N ASP A 36 17.65 -25.49 37.52
CA ASP A 36 18.52 -25.30 36.35
C ASP A 36 18.31 -23.94 35.67
N PHE A 37 17.26 -23.20 36.08
CA PHE A 37 16.98 -21.84 35.63
C PHE A 37 17.54 -20.74 36.54
N LEU A 38 18.16 -21.12 37.67
CA LEU A 38 18.75 -20.17 38.61
C LEU A 38 20.18 -19.84 38.22
N PRO A 39 20.64 -18.59 38.43
CA PRO A 39 22.03 -18.22 38.18
C PRO A 39 22.96 -19.04 39.08
N SER A 40 23.94 -19.69 38.46
CA SER A 40 24.96 -20.47 39.17
C SER A 40 26.18 -19.59 39.41
N ASN A 41 26.86 -19.77 40.55
CA ASN A 41 28.18 -19.17 40.79
C ASN A 41 29.31 -20.00 40.16
N SER A 42 28.99 -20.85 39.19
CA SER A 42 29.96 -21.70 38.51
C SER A 42 30.87 -20.84 37.63
N LEU A 43 32.17 -21.18 37.59
CA LEU A 43 33.13 -20.57 36.66
C LEU A 43 32.70 -20.78 35.18
N LEU A 44 31.91 -21.82 34.93
CA LEU A 44 31.42 -22.17 33.60
C LEU A 44 30.10 -21.48 33.26
N TYR A 45 29.52 -20.67 34.15
CA TYR A 45 28.39 -19.83 33.80
C TYR A 45 28.82 -18.77 32.78
N PRO A 46 28.12 -18.59 31.65
CA PRO A 46 26.78 -19.11 31.30
C PRO A 46 26.78 -20.31 30.32
N LEU A 47 27.93 -20.95 30.06
CA LEU A 47 28.03 -22.08 29.14
C LEU A 47 27.26 -23.31 29.64
N ASP A 48 27.17 -23.49 30.96
CA ASP A 48 26.32 -24.48 31.62
C ASP A 48 24.81 -24.26 31.37
N PHE A 49 24.41 -23.01 31.13
CA PHE A 49 23.03 -22.59 30.84
C PHE A 49 22.66 -22.67 29.35
N GLN A 50 23.65 -22.89 28.47
CA GLN A 50 23.44 -22.85 27.02
C GLN A 50 22.43 -23.89 26.53
N GLN A 51 22.47 -25.12 27.08
CA GLN A 51 21.52 -26.16 26.73
C GLN A 51 20.10 -25.81 27.17
N ASN A 52 19.96 -25.17 28.34
CA ASN A 52 18.68 -24.77 28.89
C ASN A 52 18.05 -23.64 28.07
N TRP A 53 18.87 -22.66 27.69
CA TRP A 53 18.46 -21.58 26.82
C TRP A 53 18.04 -22.08 25.43
N GLN A 54 18.83 -22.97 24.81
CA GLN A 54 18.51 -23.56 23.51
C GLN A 54 17.26 -24.45 23.51
N ALA A 55 16.94 -25.07 24.66
CA ALA A 55 15.74 -25.89 24.84
C ALA A 55 14.50 -25.10 25.25
N SER A 56 14.64 -23.83 25.63
CA SER A 56 13.53 -22.99 26.08
C SER A 56 12.68 -22.49 24.91
N GLU A 57 11.37 -22.49 25.10
CA GLU A 57 10.44 -21.85 24.14
C GLU A 57 10.56 -20.32 24.24
N PRO A 58 10.47 -19.59 23.13
CA PRO A 58 10.53 -18.13 23.16
C PRO A 58 9.38 -17.58 24.00
N ILE A 59 9.69 -16.74 24.99
CA ILE A 59 8.70 -16.10 25.84
C ILE A 59 8.04 -14.97 25.02
N PRO A 60 6.72 -15.02 24.76
CA PRO A 60 6.03 -13.94 24.07
C PRO A 60 5.95 -12.71 24.98
N LEU A 61 6.67 -11.66 24.63
CA LEU A 61 6.58 -10.37 25.30
C LEU A 61 5.55 -9.51 24.58
N ASN A 62 4.44 -9.19 25.25
CA ASN A 62 3.47 -8.22 24.75
C ASN A 62 3.90 -6.80 25.14
N ILE A 63 4.83 -6.23 24.37
CA ILE A 63 5.26 -4.85 24.56
C ILE A 63 4.18 -3.96 23.96
N HIS A 64 3.52 -3.17 24.81
CA HIS A 64 2.61 -2.12 24.35
C HIS A 64 3.46 -0.92 23.97
N PHE A 65 3.71 -0.73 22.69
CA PHE A 65 4.37 0.47 22.16
C PHE A 65 3.43 1.16 21.19
N ASP A 66 3.22 2.46 21.41
CA ASP A 66 2.50 3.31 20.48
C ASP A 66 3.41 3.60 19.29
N VAL A 67 3.33 2.77 18.24
CA VAL A 67 3.90 3.15 16.95
C VAL A 67 3.00 4.24 16.37
N PRO A 68 3.49 5.48 16.17
CA PRO A 68 2.72 6.44 15.39
C PRO A 68 2.52 5.84 14.00
N SER A 69 1.27 5.70 13.57
CA SER A 69 0.90 5.13 12.28
C SER A 69 1.47 5.90 11.07
N TYR A 70 1.99 7.10 11.32
CA TYR A 70 2.52 8.02 10.33
C TYR A 70 3.86 8.59 10.81
N GLY A 71 4.91 8.49 9.99
CA GLY A 71 6.16 9.20 10.21
C GLY A 71 6.01 10.70 9.90
N HIS A 72 6.97 11.51 10.34
CA HIS A 72 6.99 12.95 10.03
C HIS A 72 6.90 13.25 8.53
N LYS A 73 7.48 12.38 7.68
CA LYS A 73 7.42 12.48 6.22
C LYS A 73 6.03 12.23 5.66
N ASP A 74 5.25 11.36 6.29
CA ASP A 74 3.89 11.02 5.83
C ASP A 74 2.94 12.18 6.10
N LEU A 75 3.13 12.88 7.22
CA LEU A 75 2.41 14.11 7.54
C LEU A 75 2.73 15.23 6.56
N LEU A 76 4.01 15.41 6.21
CA LEU A 76 4.43 16.41 5.22
C LEU A 76 3.80 16.11 3.85
N ALA A 77 3.86 14.86 3.40
CA ALA A 77 3.28 14.44 2.13
C ALA A 77 1.75 14.64 2.10
N ALA A 78 1.06 14.36 3.20
CA ALA A 78 -0.38 14.62 3.31
C ALA A 78 -0.70 16.12 3.23
N LEU A 79 0.08 16.97 3.90
CA LEU A 79 -0.09 18.42 3.86
C LEU A 79 0.18 19.00 2.47
N GLU A 80 1.23 18.54 1.80
CA GLU A 80 1.54 18.91 0.41
C GLU A 80 0.39 18.51 -0.53
N TYR A 81 -0.08 17.26 -0.43
CA TYR A 81 -1.22 16.78 -1.22
C TYR A 81 -2.49 17.63 -1.01
N HIS A 82 -2.79 18.02 0.23
CA HIS A 82 -3.95 18.87 0.52
C HIS A 82 -3.81 20.27 -0.06
N ASN A 83 -2.62 20.86 -0.01
CA ASN A 83 -2.34 22.16 -0.61
C ASN A 83 -2.48 22.12 -2.14
N ASP A 84 -1.91 21.10 -2.79
CA ASP A 84 -2.05 20.90 -4.24
C ASP A 84 -3.52 20.77 -4.63
N LEU A 85 -4.29 20.00 -3.87
CA LEU A 85 -5.72 19.80 -4.12
C LEU A 85 -6.52 21.11 -3.98
N GLU A 86 -6.17 21.97 -3.02
CA GLU A 86 -6.76 23.30 -2.89
C GLU A 86 -6.42 24.19 -4.09
N ASN A 87 -5.17 24.17 -4.56
CA ASN A 87 -4.75 24.91 -5.75
C ASN A 87 -5.50 24.44 -7.00
N TYR A 88 -5.59 23.14 -7.24
CA TYR A 88 -6.36 22.59 -8.38
C TYR A 88 -7.83 23.01 -8.33
N LYS A 89 -8.44 23.01 -7.14
CA LYS A 89 -9.83 23.44 -6.96
C LYS A 89 -10.00 24.91 -7.31
N LYS A 90 -9.08 25.76 -6.85
CA LYS A 90 -9.08 27.20 -7.14
C LYS A 90 -8.94 27.47 -8.64
N GLU A 91 -7.99 26.81 -9.32
CA GLU A 91 -7.79 26.93 -10.76
C GLU A 91 -9.03 26.47 -11.55
N SER A 92 -9.61 25.34 -11.17
CA SER A 92 -10.87 24.83 -11.75
C SER A 92 -12.00 25.86 -11.63
N ASP A 93 -12.17 26.46 -10.46
CA ASP A 93 -13.25 27.44 -10.24
C ASP A 93 -13.01 28.74 -11.00
N GLU A 94 -11.76 29.18 -11.17
CA GLU A 94 -11.41 30.31 -12.02
C GLU A 94 -11.68 30.02 -13.51
N ILE A 95 -11.37 28.81 -13.99
CA ILE A 95 -11.69 28.38 -15.35
C ILE A 95 -13.21 28.40 -15.57
N LYS A 96 -14.01 27.88 -14.62
CA LYS A 96 -15.47 27.91 -14.71
C LYS A 96 -16.01 29.33 -14.83
N ARG A 97 -15.49 30.26 -14.02
CA ARG A 97 -15.88 31.68 -14.08
C ARG A 97 -15.57 32.28 -15.46
N ARG A 98 -14.37 32.04 -15.99
CA ARG A 98 -13.99 32.51 -17.33
C ARG A 98 -14.89 31.95 -18.44
N ILE A 99 -15.26 30.67 -18.35
CA ILE A 99 -16.17 30.05 -19.32
C ILE A 99 -17.56 30.72 -19.29
N ILE A 100 -18.10 30.95 -18.08
CA ILE A 100 -19.41 31.60 -17.92
C ILE A 100 -19.38 33.03 -18.46
N ASP A 101 -18.34 33.80 -18.16
CA ASP A 101 -18.19 35.17 -18.65
C ASP A 101 -18.11 35.22 -20.18
N GLU A 102 -17.37 34.28 -20.78
CA GLU A 102 -17.24 34.16 -22.23
C GLU A 102 -18.57 33.75 -22.89
N GLN A 103 -19.31 32.81 -22.29
CA GLN A 103 -20.65 32.43 -22.76
C GLN A 103 -21.61 33.62 -22.74
N ASN A 104 -21.67 34.36 -21.62
CA ASN A 104 -22.51 35.55 -21.51
C ASN A 104 -22.16 36.60 -22.56
N ARG A 105 -20.86 36.82 -22.83
CA ARG A 105 -20.39 37.74 -23.87
C ARG A 105 -20.86 37.30 -25.27
N LEU A 106 -20.74 36.02 -25.57
CA LEU A 106 -21.18 35.47 -26.86
C LEU A 106 -22.70 35.56 -27.02
N ASP A 107 -23.46 35.27 -25.97
CA ASP A 107 -24.92 35.37 -25.95
C ASP A 107 -25.37 36.81 -26.22
N GLU A 108 -24.73 37.80 -25.60
CA GLU A 108 -25.01 39.21 -25.85
C GLU A 108 -24.73 39.60 -27.31
N ILE A 109 -23.60 39.14 -27.87
CA ILE A 109 -23.25 39.38 -29.28
C ILE A 109 -24.29 38.76 -30.21
N VAL A 110 -24.70 37.52 -29.96
CA VAL A 110 -25.72 36.81 -30.76
C VAL A 110 -27.05 37.53 -30.65
N TRP A 111 -27.48 37.90 -29.46
CA TRP A 111 -28.71 38.64 -29.23
C TRP A 111 -28.73 39.96 -30.01
N ASN A 112 -27.66 40.73 -29.94
CA ASN A 112 -27.52 41.99 -30.67
C ASN A 112 -27.59 41.79 -32.20
N LYS A 113 -27.03 40.70 -32.73
CA LYS A 113 -27.15 40.35 -34.15
C LYS A 113 -28.58 40.00 -34.53
N ILE A 114 -29.28 39.21 -33.71
CA ILE A 114 -30.69 38.84 -33.94
C ILE A 114 -31.56 40.10 -34.01
N GLN A 115 -31.41 41.02 -33.06
CA GLN A 115 -32.19 42.26 -33.04
C GLN A 115 -31.94 43.11 -34.29
N ARG A 116 -30.68 43.22 -34.75
CA ARG A 116 -30.36 43.93 -35.99
C ARG A 116 -30.97 43.29 -37.23
N VAL A 117 -31.00 41.96 -37.30
CA VAL A 117 -31.63 41.23 -38.42
C VAL A 117 -33.14 41.49 -38.42
N LYS A 118 -33.79 41.36 -37.26
CA LYS A 118 -35.22 41.62 -37.12
C LYS A 118 -35.62 43.02 -37.58
N LEU A 119 -34.87 44.04 -37.14
CA LEU A 119 -35.05 45.44 -37.59
C LEU A 119 -34.88 45.62 -39.10
N LYS A 120 -33.91 44.93 -39.72
CA LYS A 120 -33.71 44.99 -41.17
C LYS A 120 -34.86 44.31 -41.92
N GLU A 121 -35.37 43.22 -41.39
CA GLU A 121 -36.48 42.47 -41.98
C GLU A 121 -37.79 43.28 -41.93
N GLU A 122 -38.08 43.93 -40.80
CA GLU A 122 -39.20 44.87 -40.66
C GLU A 122 -39.10 46.00 -41.72
N LYS A 123 -37.95 46.65 -41.83
CA LYS A 123 -37.73 47.70 -42.86
C LYS A 123 -37.91 47.20 -44.29
N LEU A 124 -37.50 45.97 -44.58
CA LEU A 124 -37.68 45.36 -45.91
C LEU A 124 -39.16 45.08 -46.20
N GLN A 125 -39.93 44.63 -45.21
CA GLN A 125 -41.38 44.45 -45.34
C GLN A 125 -42.09 45.78 -45.59
N ASP A 126 -41.76 46.82 -44.83
CA ASP A 126 -42.33 48.16 -45.01
C ASP A 126 -42.04 48.72 -46.40
N GLN A 127 -40.80 48.57 -46.90
CA GLN A 127 -40.44 48.98 -48.26
C GLN A 127 -41.23 48.24 -49.34
N LYS A 128 -41.43 46.93 -49.18
CA LYS A 128 -42.26 46.14 -50.12
C LYS A 128 -43.72 46.59 -50.09
N PHE A 129 -44.25 46.88 -48.90
CA PHE A 129 -45.61 47.40 -48.74
C PHE A 129 -45.79 48.74 -49.45
N LEU A 130 -44.88 49.70 -49.22
CA LEU A 130 -44.92 51.02 -49.87
C LEU A 130 -44.84 50.94 -51.40
N ARG A 131 -43.98 50.06 -51.94
CA ARG A 131 -43.91 49.83 -53.39
C ARG A 131 -45.22 49.29 -53.95
N THR A 132 -45.76 48.26 -53.30
CA THR A 132 -47.04 47.63 -53.71
C THR A 132 -48.21 48.63 -53.67
N TYR A 133 -48.19 49.57 -52.72
CA TYR A 133 -49.21 50.60 -52.59
C TYR A 133 -49.08 51.67 -53.69
N ASN A 134 -47.87 52.15 -53.97
CA ASN A 134 -47.63 53.11 -55.05
C ASN A 134 -48.02 52.54 -56.43
N ASP A 135 -47.76 51.25 -56.67
CA ASP A 135 -48.14 50.58 -57.92
C ASP A 135 -49.66 50.41 -58.09
N ARG A 136 -50.47 50.61 -57.03
CA ARG A 136 -51.95 50.54 -57.08
C ARG A 136 -52.62 51.91 -57.27
N ILE A 137 -51.89 53.00 -57.08
CA ILE A 137 -52.42 54.38 -57.19
C ILE A 137 -52.20 54.97 -58.58
N LEU A 138 -51.25 54.42 -59.34
CA LEU A 138 -51.04 54.68 -60.77
C LEU A 138 -51.89 53.75 -61.63
#